data_AF-A0A8J7AKS5-F1
#
_entry.id   AF-A0A8J7AKS5-F1
#
_cell.length_a   1.000
_cell.length_b   1.000
_cell.length_c   1.000
_cell.angle_alpha   90.00
_cell.angle_beta   90.00
_cell.angle_gamma   90.00
#
_symmetry.space_group_name_H-M   'P 1'
#
loop_
_entity.id
_entity.type
_entity.pdbx_description
1 polymer ?
#
loop_
_entity_poly.entity_id
_entity_poly.type
_entity_poly.pdbx_seq_one_letter_code
_entity_poly.pdbx_strand_id
1 'polypeptide(L)'
;MTTTTSSLTTAPTYSYKELIRTLSKRLRRRITKGTLSRWMALALIPPNPTGKPRKYSERDVLKIWFIARAIEQERNATLAQERLIDFLENHPCL
;
A
#
# COMPACT_ATOMS: atom_id res chain seq x y z
N MET A 1 -11.70 2.80 48.27
CA MET A 1 -11.88 3.52 46.99
C MET A 1 -10.58 3.40 46.22
N THR A 2 -10.56 2.64 45.12
CA THR A 2 -9.37 2.39 44.29
C THR A 2 -9.54 3.07 42.94
N THR A 3 -8.71 4.08 42.66
CA THR A 3 -8.67 4.80 41.39
C THR A 3 -7.88 4.00 40.35
N THR A 4 -8.58 3.42 39.38
CA THR A 4 -7.97 2.74 38.23
C THR A 4 -7.60 3.78 37.18
N THR A 5 -6.33 4.13 37.07
CA THR A 5 -5.79 5.01 36.03
C THR A 5 -5.84 4.27 34.69
N SER A 6 -6.83 4.59 33.85
CA SER A 6 -6.87 4.13 32.46
C SER A 6 -5.73 4.79 31.68
N SER A 7 -4.67 4.03 31.40
CA SER A 7 -3.59 4.45 30.51
C SER A 7 -4.09 4.40 29.05
N LEU A 8 -4.41 5.57 28.49
CA LEU A 8 -4.60 5.73 27.04
C LEU A 8 -3.31 5.32 26.32
N THR A 9 -3.28 4.11 25.77
CA THR A 9 -2.26 3.70 24.81
C THR A 9 -2.47 4.50 23.53
N THR A 10 -1.57 5.46 23.27
CA THR A 10 -1.58 6.22 22.02
C THR A 10 -1.37 5.25 20.85
N ALA A 11 -2.33 5.21 19.91
CA ALA A 11 -2.22 4.36 18.74
C ALA A 11 -0.93 4.70 17.96
N PRO A 12 -0.20 3.70 17.44
CA PRO A 12 1.05 3.95 16.74
C PRO A 12 0.79 4.81 15.50
N THR A 13 1.64 5.82 15.33
CA THR A 13 1.58 6.71 14.16
C THR A 13 2.89 6.69 13.38
N TYR A 14 2.77 6.77 12.07
CA TYR A 14 3.86 6.61 11.11
C TYR A 14 4.12 7.95 10.42
N SER A 15 5.39 8.34 10.31
CA SER A 15 5.81 9.36 9.35
C SER A 15 5.78 8.81 7.92
N TYR A 16 5.88 9.71 6.94
CA TYR A 16 5.97 9.32 5.53
C TYR A 16 7.15 8.36 5.24
N LYS A 17 8.30 8.56 5.89
CA LYS A 17 9.47 7.68 5.75
C LYS A 17 9.18 6.29 6.35
N GLU A 18 8.52 6.24 7.49
CA GLU A 18 8.13 4.99 8.15
C GLU A 18 7.08 4.24 7.33
N LEU A 19 6.12 4.94 6.69
CA LEU A 19 5.19 4.31 5.74
C LEU A 19 5.93 3.58 4.61
N ILE A 20 6.86 4.26 3.94
CA ILE A 20 7.66 3.65 2.86
C ILE A 20 8.39 2.42 3.39
N ARG A 21 9.03 2.52 4.56
CA ARG A 21 9.78 1.41 5.16
C ARG A 21 8.87 0.22 5.48
N THR A 22 7.76 0.48 6.15
CA THR A 22 6.79 -0.55 6.56
C THR A 22 6.17 -1.24 5.36
N LEU A 23 5.70 -0.47 4.37
CA LEU A 23 5.10 -1.03 3.15
C LEU A 23 6.14 -1.77 2.30
N SER A 24 7.38 -1.27 2.21
CA SER A 24 8.44 -1.94 1.45
C SER A 24 8.76 -3.31 2.05
N LYS A 25 8.79 -3.40 3.38
CA LYS A 25 8.95 -4.67 4.09
C LYS A 25 7.76 -5.61 3.86
N ARG A 26 6.52 -5.12 3.97
CA ARG A 26 5.30 -5.93 3.79
C ARG A 26 5.15 -6.46 2.37
N LEU A 27 5.42 -5.62 1.37
CA LEU A 27 5.33 -5.99 -0.05
C LEU A 27 6.62 -6.65 -0.59
N ARG A 28 7.66 -6.80 0.26
CA ARG A 28 8.98 -7.33 -0.12
C ARG A 28 9.57 -6.68 -1.38
N ARG A 29 9.33 -5.38 -1.56
CA ARG A 29 9.82 -4.60 -2.72
C ARG A 29 10.18 -3.18 -2.33
N ARG A 30 11.08 -2.56 -3.09
CA ARG A 30 11.42 -1.15 -2.90
C ARG A 30 10.29 -0.25 -3.44
N ILE A 31 9.74 0.60 -2.58
CA ILE A 31 8.70 1.57 -2.97
C ILE A 31 9.32 2.96 -3.07
N THR A 32 9.05 3.65 -4.18
CA THR A 32 9.47 5.05 -4.37
C THR A 32 8.43 6.00 -3.77
N LYS A 33 8.84 7.26 -3.52
CA LYS A 33 7.91 8.29 -3.03
C LYS A 33 6.72 8.47 -3.98
N GLY A 34 6.94 8.51 -5.29
CA GLY A 34 5.86 8.69 -6.28
C GLY A 34 4.88 7.51 -6.34
N THR A 35 5.38 6.28 -6.18
CA THR A 35 4.51 5.10 -6.08
C THR A 35 3.64 5.14 -4.82
N LEU A 36 4.22 5.50 -3.67
CA LEU A 36 3.44 5.67 -2.44
C LEU A 36 2.39 6.78 -2.59
N SER A 37 2.75 7.93 -3.16
CA SER A 37 1.80 9.05 -3.37
C SER A 37 0.62 8.63 -4.25
N ARG A 38 0.85 7.86 -5.32
CA ARG A 38 -0.22 7.33 -6.17
C ARG A 38 -1.16 6.40 -5.40
N TRP A 39 -0.63 5.46 -4.62
CA TRP A 39 -1.47 4.57 -3.81
C TRP A 39 -2.23 5.30 -2.71
N MET A 40 -1.63 6.32 -2.11
CA MET A 40 -2.32 7.18 -1.14
C MET A 40 -3.50 7.91 -1.77
N ALA A 41 -3.32 8.46 -2.97
CA ALA A 41 -4.41 9.11 -3.71
C ALA A 41 -5.56 8.13 -4.00
N LEU A 42 -5.24 6.91 -4.45
CA LEU A 42 -6.24 5.85 -4.69
C LEU A 42 -6.91 5.37 -3.40
N ALA A 43 -6.19 5.37 -2.28
CA ALA A 43 -6.74 5.03 -0.96
C ALA A 43 -7.54 6.18 -0.31
N LEU A 44 -7.70 7.32 -1.00
CA LEU A 44 -8.32 8.55 -0.48
C LEU A 44 -7.65 9.05 0.80
N ILE A 45 -6.34 8.86 0.92
CA ILE A 45 -5.54 9.35 2.04
C ILE A 45 -4.92 10.67 1.63
N PRO A 46 -5.20 11.78 2.35
CA PRO A 46 -4.67 13.07 1.96
C PRO A 46 -3.14 13.03 1.93
N PRO A 47 -2.50 13.66 0.93
CA PRO A 47 -1.05 13.77 0.91
C PRO A 47 -0.55 14.58 2.10
N ASN A 48 0.76 14.54 2.32
CA ASN A 48 1.39 15.36 3.33
C ASN A 48 1.12 16.85 3.00
N PRO A 49 0.48 17.63 3.88
CA PRO A 49 0.28 19.05 3.62
C PRO A 49 1.64 19.73 3.47
N THR A 50 1.76 20.60 2.48
CA THR A 50 2.95 21.40 2.24
C THR A 50 3.34 22.14 3.51
N GLY A 51 4.51 21.82 4.07
CA GLY A 51 5.08 22.50 5.23
C GLY A 51 4.84 21.87 6.61
N LYS A 52 4.05 20.78 6.75
CA LYS A 52 3.91 20.08 8.05
C LYS A 52 4.03 18.56 7.91
N PRO A 53 4.88 17.89 8.70
CA PRO A 53 4.98 16.43 8.70
C PRO A 53 3.71 15.81 9.29
N ARG A 54 2.84 15.28 8.43
CA ARG A 54 1.68 14.49 8.81
C ARG A 54 2.10 13.11 9.31
N LYS A 55 1.42 12.69 10.37
CA LYS A 55 1.46 11.35 10.92
C LYS A 55 0.27 10.55 10.38
N TYR A 56 0.51 9.29 10.06
CA TYR A 56 -0.45 8.36 9.49
C TYR A 56 -0.76 7.26 10.50
N SER A 57 -2.00 6.82 10.55
CA SER A 57 -2.44 5.76 11.45
C SER A 57 -2.13 4.37 10.87
N GLU A 58 -2.19 3.32 11.68
CA GLU A 58 -2.12 1.93 11.18
C GLU A 58 -3.24 1.64 10.15
N ARG A 59 -4.41 2.26 10.30
CA ARG A 59 -5.50 2.15 9.32
C ARG A 59 -5.09 2.67 7.95
N ASP A 60 -4.34 3.78 7.89
CA ASP A 60 -3.83 4.32 6.64
C ASP A 60 -2.82 3.34 6.01
N VAL A 61 -1.96 2.72 6.81
CA VAL A 61 -1.02 1.68 6.33
C VAL A 61 -1.76 0.52 5.68
N LEU A 62 -2.81 0.02 6.33
CA LEU A 62 -3.61 -1.10 5.84
C LEU A 62 -4.34 -0.75 4.54
N LYS A 63 -4.93 0.44 4.45
CA LYS A 63 -5.58 0.92 3.22
C LYS A 63 -4.59 0.99 2.06
N ILE A 64 -3.42 1.59 2.26
CA ILE A 64 -2.39 1.70 1.22
C ILE A 64 -1.90 0.31 0.80
N TRP A 65 -1.67 -0.58 1.78
CA TRP A 65 -1.25 -1.95 1.51
C TRP A 65 -2.28 -2.71 0.67
N PHE A 66 -3.57 -2.60 0.99
CA PHE A 66 -4.64 -3.25 0.25
C PHE A 66 -4.71 -2.77 -1.20
N ILE A 67 -4.68 -1.44 -1.42
CA ILE A 67 -4.63 -0.85 -2.76
C ILE A 67 -3.39 -1.33 -3.53
N ALA A 68 -2.22 -1.34 -2.88
CA ALA A 68 -0.98 -1.79 -3.51
C ALA A 68 -1.05 -3.26 -3.95
N ARG A 69 -1.71 -4.13 -3.17
CA ARG A 69 -1.92 -5.55 -3.49
C ARG A 69 -2.93 -5.75 -4.62
N ALA A 70 -4.03 -5.00 -4.62
CA ALA A 70 -5.02 -5.06 -5.69
C ALA A 70 -4.41 -4.70 -7.05
N ILE A 71 -3.62 -3.63 -7.10
CA ILE A 71 -2.91 -3.20 -8.33
C ILE A 71 -1.91 -4.26 -8.80
N GLU A 72 -1.19 -4.91 -7.89
CA GLU A 72 -0.27 -5.99 -8.25
C GLU A 72 -1.01 -7.20 -8.82
N GLN A 73 -2.15 -7.57 -8.23
CA GLN A 73 -2.95 -8.70 -8.68
C GLN A 73 -3.53 -8.44 -10.07
N GLU A 74 -4.08 -7.26 -10.31
CA GLU A 74 -4.62 -6.85 -11.60
C GLU A 74 -3.53 -6.90 -12.68
N ARG A 75 -2.35 -6.29 -12.42
CA ARG A 75 -1.22 -6.34 -13.35
C ARG A 75 -0.77 -7.76 -13.66
N ASN A 76 -0.71 -8.63 -12.65
CA ASN A 76 -0.29 -10.01 -12.84
C ASN A 76 -1.33 -10.80 -13.65
N ALA A 77 -2.63 -10.53 -13.46
CA ALA A 77 -3.70 -11.12 -14.24
C ALA A 77 -3.62 -10.69 -15.71
N THR A 78 -3.40 -9.40 -15.99
CA THR A 78 -3.20 -8.90 -17.35
C THR A 78 -2.00 -9.58 -18.03
N LEU A 79 -0.85 -9.67 -17.35
CA LEU A 79 0.33 -10.34 -17.88
C LEU A 79 0.10 -11.84 -18.14
N ALA A 80 -0.71 -12.51 -17.31
CA ALA A 80 -1.07 -13.91 -17.52
C ALA A 80 -1.98 -14.07 -18.74
N GLN A 81 -2.92 -13.15 -18.93
CA GLN A 81 -3.80 -13.12 -20.09
C GLN A 81 -3.03 -12.86 -21.39
N GLU A 82 -2.12 -11.89 -21.41
CA GLU A 82 -1.24 -11.62 -22.57
C GLU A 82 -0.43 -12.87 -22.95
N ARG A 83 0.20 -13.53 -21.98
CA ARG A 83 0.96 -14.77 -22.22
C ARG A 83 0.10 -15.92 -22.75
N LEU A 84 -1.16 -16.01 -22.34
CA LEU A 84 -2.08 -17.01 -22.84
C LEU A 84 -2.46 -16.75 -24.30
N ILE A 85 -2.69 -15.48 -24.64
CA ILE A 85 -2.97 -15.08 -26.03
C ILE A 85 -1.76 -15.42 -26.91
N ASP A 86 -0.56 -14.98 -26.51
CA ASP A 86 0.68 -15.29 -27.23
C ASP A 86 0.87 -16.80 -27.42
N PHE A 87 0.55 -17.59 -26.39
CA PHE A 87 0.64 -19.05 -26.46
C PHE A 87 -0.33 -19.64 -27.51
N LEU A 88 -1.60 -19.19 -27.51
CA LEU A 88 -2.61 -19.66 -28.46
C LEU A 88 -2.28 -19.24 -29.90
N GLU A 89 -1.75 -18.04 -30.11
CA GLU A 89 -1.32 -17.56 -31.43
C GLU A 89 -0.16 -18.38 -32.01
N ASN A 90 0.78 -18.83 -31.15
CA ASN A 90 1.93 -19.64 -31.57
C ASN A 90 1.63 -21.15 -31.67
N HIS A 91 0.48 -21.60 -31.16
CA HIS A 91 0.04 -23.00 -31.22
C HIS A 91 -1.40 -23.12 -31.77
N PRO A 92 -1.67 -22.71 -33.02
CA PRO A 92 -3.01 -22.62 -33.59
C PRO A 92 -3.71 -23.98 -33.83
N CYS A 93 -3.03 -25.09 -33.55
CA CYS A 93 -3.52 -26.45 -33.75
C CYS A 93 -4.04 -27.11 -32.46
N LEU A 94 -4.02 -26.40 -31.33
CA LEU A 94 -4.68 -26.76 -30.06
C LEU A 94 -6.05 -26.10 -29.98
#